data_AF-A0AAV6VD62-F1
#
_entry.id   AF-A0AAV6VD62-F1
#
_cell.length_a   1.000
_cell.length_b   1.000
_cell.length_c   1.000
_cell.angle_alpha   90.00
_cell.angle_beta   90.00
_cell.angle_gamma   90.00
#
_symmetry.space_group_name_H-M   'P 1'
#
loop_
_entity.id
_entity.type
_entity.pdbx_description
1 polymer ?
#
loop_
_entity_poly.entity_id
_entity_poly.type
_entity_poly.pdbx_seq_one_letter_code
_entity_poly.pdbx_strand_id
1 'polypeptide(L)'
;MNELRVAVVCSSNQNRSMEAHAFLSKKGFKVRSFGSGNQVKLPGPAPDKPNVYDFNISYEQMYQDLLTKDKSLYTQNGLLHMLDRNRRIKSHPERFQDCYEIFDVIFTAEERVYDQVLEELTSRSPKDINTVHIINIDVQDNHEEATIGAFLICEMATMMAESDDLDNDIDELLQEFEFKAQRPILHSFLFHQ
;
A
#
# COMPACT_ATOMS: atom_id res chain seq x y z
N MET A 1 1.19 -13.59 -18.95
CA MET A 1 0.86 -12.96 -17.64
C MET A 1 -0.15 -11.89 -17.93
N ASN A 2 -1.35 -12.02 -17.36
CA ASN A 2 -2.32 -10.93 -17.38
C ASN A 2 -1.65 -9.68 -16.79
N GLU A 3 -1.81 -8.52 -17.44
CA GLU A 3 -1.19 -7.27 -17.00
C GLU A 3 -1.97 -6.65 -15.84
N LEU A 4 -2.04 -7.36 -14.72
CA LEU A 4 -2.77 -6.94 -13.52
C LEU A 4 -2.24 -5.57 -13.03
N ARG A 5 -3.13 -4.57 -12.98
CA ARG A 5 -2.86 -3.25 -12.43
C ARG A 5 -3.15 -3.26 -10.94
N VAL A 6 -2.10 -3.14 -10.15
CA VAL A 6 -2.16 -3.32 -8.70
C VAL A 6 -1.96 -1.97 -8.00
N ALA A 7 -2.81 -1.66 -7.03
CA ALA A 7 -2.54 -0.63 -6.05
C ALA A 7 -2.27 -1.24 -4.67
N VAL A 8 -1.35 -0.66 -3.91
CA VAL A 8 -1.17 -1.00 -2.49
C VAL A 8 -1.35 0.24 -1.63
N VAL A 9 -2.24 0.18 -0.65
CA VAL A 9 -2.62 1.33 0.19
C VAL A 9 -2.29 1.06 1.65
N CYS A 10 -1.60 2.00 2.29
CA CYS A 10 -1.44 2.03 3.74
C CYS A 10 -1.87 3.40 4.28
N SER A 11 -1.57 3.74 5.54
CA SER A 11 -1.98 5.04 6.08
C SER A 11 -1.20 6.22 5.49
N SER A 12 0.13 6.17 5.50
CA SER A 12 0.99 7.34 5.19
C SER A 12 1.79 7.22 3.89
N ASN A 13 1.64 6.11 3.15
CA ASN A 13 2.47 5.80 1.97
C ASN A 13 3.99 5.86 2.26
N GLN A 14 4.41 5.32 3.41
CA GLN A 14 5.80 5.38 3.88
C GLN A 14 6.44 4.00 3.99
N ASN A 15 5.82 3.11 4.77
CA ASN A 15 6.40 1.82 5.15
C ASN A 15 5.79 0.67 4.33
N ARG A 16 4.65 0.13 4.79
CA ARG A 16 3.99 -1.07 4.29
C ARG A 16 3.71 -1.05 2.78
N SER A 17 3.01 -0.02 2.29
CA SER A 17 2.67 0.08 0.86
C SER A 17 3.89 0.30 -0.04
N MET A 18 4.93 0.99 0.45
CA MET A 18 6.14 1.25 -0.33
C MET A 18 7.08 0.04 -0.38
N GLU A 19 7.13 -0.77 0.69
CA GLU A 19 7.86 -2.05 0.65
C GLU A 19 7.20 -3.01 -0.34
N ALA A 20 5.87 -3.15 -0.29
CA ALA A 20 5.10 -3.94 -1.25
C ALA A 20 5.26 -3.42 -2.69
N HIS A 21 5.20 -2.10 -2.89
CA HIS A 21 5.45 -1.47 -4.20
C HIS A 21 6.82 -1.90 -4.75
N ALA A 22 7.88 -1.74 -3.94
CA ALA A 22 9.23 -2.08 -4.35
C ALA A 22 9.35 -3.54 -4.78
N PHE A 23 8.68 -4.45 -4.06
CA PHE A 23 8.72 -5.87 -4.32
C PHE A 23 7.93 -6.25 -5.59
N LEU A 24 6.69 -5.77 -5.72
CA LEU A 24 5.83 -5.99 -6.89
C LEU A 24 6.46 -5.42 -8.17
N SER A 25 7.05 -4.21 -8.09
CA SER A 25 7.72 -3.57 -9.23
C SER A 25 8.91 -4.41 -9.72
N LYS A 26 9.72 -4.97 -8.81
CA LYS A 26 10.82 -5.89 -9.15
C LYS A 26 10.34 -7.18 -9.81
N LYS A 27 9.10 -7.61 -9.53
CA LYS A 27 8.46 -8.78 -10.15
C LYS A 27 7.77 -8.47 -11.48
N GLY A 28 7.77 -7.19 -11.91
CA GLY A 28 7.23 -6.78 -13.20
C GLY A 28 5.75 -6.39 -13.19
N PHE A 29 5.11 -6.31 -12.02
CA PHE A 29 3.72 -5.85 -11.92
C PHE A 29 3.59 -4.36 -12.26
N LYS A 30 2.45 -3.99 -12.86
CA LYS A 30 2.03 -2.60 -13.01
C LYS A 30 1.49 -2.10 -11.66
N VAL A 31 2.38 -1.69 -10.78
CA VAL A 31 2.04 -1.32 -9.40
C VAL A 31 2.07 0.18 -9.14
N ARG A 32 1.10 0.67 -8.36
CA ARG A 32 1.13 1.97 -7.69
C ARG A 32 0.90 1.81 -6.19
N SER A 33 1.21 2.86 -5.41
CA SER A 33 1.04 2.82 -3.96
C SER A 33 0.51 4.13 -3.40
N PHE A 34 -0.32 4.05 -2.36
CA PHE A 34 -1.03 5.20 -1.81
C PHE A 34 -1.07 5.20 -0.28
N GLY A 35 -1.43 6.37 0.25
CA GLY A 35 -1.78 6.61 1.64
C GLY A 35 -3.26 6.99 1.73
N SER A 36 -4.02 6.45 2.67
CA SER A 36 -5.42 6.86 2.89
C SER A 36 -5.56 7.94 3.97
N GLY A 37 -4.51 8.20 4.75
CA GLY A 37 -4.52 9.19 5.84
C GLY A 37 -4.68 10.62 5.34
N ASN A 38 -5.01 11.53 6.26
CA ASN A 38 -5.08 12.98 5.95
C ASN A 38 -3.69 13.62 5.83
N GLN A 39 -2.70 13.07 6.54
CA GLN A 39 -1.32 13.55 6.55
C GLN A 39 -0.37 12.37 6.65
N VAL A 40 0.88 12.59 6.22
CA VAL A 40 1.97 11.63 6.32
C VAL A 40 2.56 11.73 7.72
N LYS A 41 2.56 10.63 8.47
CA LYS A 41 3.09 10.56 9.82
C LYS A 41 4.28 9.62 9.88
N LEU A 42 5.38 10.09 10.46
CA LEU A 42 6.58 9.31 10.76
C LEU A 42 6.88 9.35 12.26
N PRO A 43 7.42 8.27 12.85
CA PRO A 43 7.89 8.28 14.23
C PRO A 43 8.85 9.46 14.50
N GLY A 44 8.75 10.04 15.69
CA GLY A 44 9.67 11.07 16.17
C GLY A 44 10.39 10.63 17.46
N PRO A 45 10.96 11.58 18.23
CA PRO A 45 11.72 11.25 19.44
C PRO A 45 10.87 10.69 20.59
N ALA A 46 9.55 10.88 20.55
CA ALA A 46 8.60 10.35 21.52
C ALA A 46 7.26 10.02 20.82
N PRO A 47 6.42 9.12 21.38
CA PRO A 47 5.14 8.73 20.79
C PRO A 47 4.17 9.89 20.55
N ASP A 48 4.20 10.91 21.41
CA ASP A 48 3.39 12.13 21.35
C ASP A 48 3.97 13.21 20.42
N LYS A 49 5.17 12.97 19.85
CA LYS A 49 5.89 13.93 19.00
C LYS A 49 6.22 13.33 17.63
N PRO A 50 5.22 12.91 16.83
CA PRO A 50 5.46 12.42 15.48
C PRO A 50 5.96 13.54 14.56
N ASN A 51 6.70 13.17 13.51
CA ASN A 51 6.95 14.05 12.38
C ASN A 51 5.75 13.98 11.44
N VAL A 52 5.14 15.13 11.14
CA VAL A 52 3.91 15.22 10.34
C VAL A 52 4.18 16.09 9.12
N TYR A 53 3.78 15.61 7.96
CA TYR A 53 3.95 16.29 6.68
C TYR A 53 2.68 16.20 5.84
N ASP A 54 2.50 17.17 4.95
CA ASP A 54 1.49 17.09 3.89
C ASP A 54 1.98 16.16 2.76
N PHE A 55 1.04 15.60 2.00
CA PHE A 55 1.34 14.66 0.90
C PHE A 55 2.12 15.29 -0.26
N ASN A 56 2.12 16.63 -0.37
CA ASN A 56 2.88 17.35 -1.39
C ASN A 56 4.39 17.47 -1.06
N ILE A 57 4.82 17.07 0.13
CA ILE A 57 6.23 17.08 0.53
C ILE A 57 6.92 15.85 -0.03
N SER A 58 8.02 16.04 -0.76
CA SER A 58 8.80 14.92 -1.32
C SER A 58 9.52 14.10 -0.25
N TYR A 59 9.80 12.83 -0.55
CA TYR A 59 10.62 11.99 0.32
C TYR A 59 12.03 12.56 0.52
N GLU A 60 12.56 13.29 -0.47
CA GLU A 60 13.83 14.00 -0.35
C GLU A 60 13.75 15.12 0.70
N GLN A 61 12.70 15.95 0.66
CA GLN A 61 12.51 17.00 1.66
C GLN A 61 12.35 16.41 3.06
N MET A 62 11.57 15.34 3.21
CA MET A 62 11.46 14.63 4.50
C MET A 62 12.81 14.08 4.96
N TYR A 63 13.61 13.51 4.05
CA TYR A 63 14.93 12.99 4.36
C TYR A 63 15.85 14.09 4.89
N GLN A 64 15.92 15.24 4.20
CA GLN A 64 16.75 16.37 4.62
C GLN A 64 16.30 16.99 5.95
N ASP A 65 14.99 17.06 6.18
CA ASP A 65 14.43 17.54 7.44
C ASP A 65 14.82 16.63 8.61
N LEU A 66 14.59 15.32 8.50
CA LEU A 66 14.99 14.36 9.54
C LEU A 66 16.50 14.33 9.74
N LEU A 67 17.29 14.40 8.66
CA LEU A 67 18.74 14.46 8.72
C LEU A 67 19.23 15.67 9.53
N THR A 68 18.58 16.82 9.35
CA THR A 68 18.90 18.08 10.04
C THR A 68 18.43 18.06 11.50
N LYS A 69 17.26 17.47 11.78
CA LYS A 69 16.68 17.37 13.13
C LYS A 69 17.51 16.49 14.05
N ASP A 70 17.75 15.24 13.66
CA ASP A 70 18.56 14.28 14.44
C ASP A 70 19.00 13.10 13.57
N LYS A 71 20.13 13.25 12.88
CA LYS A 71 20.72 12.18 12.06
C LYS A 71 20.90 10.87 12.84
N SER A 72 21.32 10.92 14.10
CA SER A 72 21.63 9.72 14.87
C SER A 72 20.38 8.91 15.14
N LEU A 73 19.34 9.56 15.69
CA LEU A 73 18.06 8.94 15.98
C LEU A 73 17.43 8.31 14.73
N TYR A 74 17.33 9.09 13.64
CA TYR A 74 16.63 8.66 12.43
C TYR A 74 17.44 7.68 11.56
N THR A 75 18.75 7.55 11.82
CA THR A 75 19.54 6.43 11.29
C THR A 75 19.27 5.16 12.10
N GLN A 76 19.30 5.24 13.44
CA GLN A 76 19.15 4.08 14.32
C GLN A 76 17.78 3.41 14.22
N ASN A 77 16.70 4.18 14.06
CA ASN A 77 15.35 3.64 13.88
C ASN A 77 15.01 3.26 12.41
N GLY A 78 15.97 3.45 11.49
CA GLY A 78 15.83 3.07 10.08
C GLY A 78 14.98 4.01 9.21
N LEU A 79 14.49 5.15 9.72
CA LEU A 79 13.66 6.06 8.92
C LEU A 79 14.41 6.70 7.75
N LEU A 80 15.68 7.09 7.94
CA LEU A 80 16.47 7.63 6.83
C LEU A 80 16.69 6.60 5.72
N HIS A 81 16.91 5.33 6.09
CA HIS A 81 17.02 4.24 5.13
C HIS A 81 15.70 3.99 4.39
N MET A 82 14.57 4.00 5.11
CA MET A 82 13.22 3.88 4.52
C MET A 82 12.94 5.00 3.52
N LEU A 83 13.24 6.26 3.88
CA LEU A 83 13.05 7.41 3.00
C LEU A 83 13.96 7.35 1.77
N ASP A 84 15.20 6.87 1.92
CA ASP A 84 16.11 6.65 0.80
C ASP A 84 15.59 5.58 -0.18
N ARG A 85 14.99 4.50 0.33
CA ARG A 85 14.26 3.54 -0.51
C ARG A 85 13.11 4.22 -1.25
N ASN A 86 12.28 4.99 -0.54
CA ASN A 86 11.07 5.60 -1.10
C ASN A 86 11.38 6.59 -2.24
N ARG A 87 12.37 7.47 -2.07
CA ARG A 87 12.76 8.46 -3.10
C ARG A 87 13.31 7.83 -4.38
N ARG A 88 13.78 6.59 -4.33
CA ARG A 88 14.23 5.83 -5.51
C ARG A 88 13.06 5.21 -6.29
N ILE A 89 11.90 5.06 -5.65
CA ILE A 89 10.69 4.49 -6.24
C ILE A 89 9.83 5.60 -6.86
N LYS A 90 9.58 6.67 -6.11
CA LYS A 90 8.84 7.85 -6.59
C LYS A 90 9.18 9.11 -5.78
N SER A 91 8.77 10.28 -6.25
CA SER A 91 9.19 11.58 -5.70
C SER A 91 8.53 11.92 -4.34
N HIS A 92 7.23 11.67 -4.18
CA HIS A 92 6.48 12.01 -2.98
C HIS A 92 5.43 10.92 -2.65
N PRO A 93 4.97 10.83 -1.39
CA PRO A 93 3.81 10.04 -1.05
C PRO A 93 2.58 10.58 -1.76
N GLU A 94 1.69 9.68 -2.14
CA GLU A 94 0.44 10.01 -2.85
C GLU A 94 -0.76 9.56 -2.02
N ARG A 95 -1.80 10.39 -2.00
CA ARG A 95 -3.04 10.11 -1.28
C ARG A 95 -4.03 9.40 -2.19
N PHE A 96 -4.66 8.34 -1.70
CA PHE A 96 -5.54 7.49 -2.51
C PHE A 96 -6.77 8.25 -3.02
N GLN A 97 -7.36 9.07 -2.14
CA GLN A 97 -8.55 9.87 -2.44
C GLN A 97 -8.34 10.86 -3.60
N ASP A 98 -7.11 11.27 -3.85
CA ASP A 98 -6.77 12.22 -4.92
C ASP A 98 -6.46 11.52 -6.27
N CYS A 99 -6.49 10.17 -6.30
CA CYS A 99 -6.15 9.36 -7.47
C CYS A 99 -7.41 8.78 -8.14
N TYR A 100 -7.53 8.95 -9.46
CA TYR A 100 -8.63 8.43 -10.29
C TYR A 100 -8.17 7.40 -11.32
N GLU A 101 -7.00 6.79 -11.12
CA GLU A 101 -6.56 5.69 -11.98
C GLU A 101 -7.35 4.40 -11.70
N ILE A 102 -7.38 3.54 -12.71
CA ILE A 102 -8.14 2.29 -12.72
C ILE A 102 -7.17 1.15 -12.38
N PHE A 103 -7.54 0.36 -11.37
CA PHE A 103 -6.79 -0.80 -10.86
C PHE A 103 -7.68 -2.04 -10.86
N ASP A 104 -7.11 -3.18 -11.24
CA ASP A 104 -7.83 -4.45 -11.19
C ASP A 104 -7.89 -4.97 -9.74
N VAL A 105 -6.83 -4.70 -8.95
CA VAL A 105 -6.71 -5.12 -7.55
C VAL A 105 -6.12 -4.01 -6.69
N ILE A 106 -6.71 -3.80 -5.51
CA ILE A 106 -6.25 -2.88 -4.48
C ILE A 106 -6.01 -3.66 -3.20
N PHE A 107 -4.74 -3.75 -2.77
CA PHE A 107 -4.37 -4.31 -1.48
C PHE A 107 -4.34 -3.23 -0.40
N THR A 108 -4.94 -3.48 0.75
CA THR A 108 -4.86 -2.61 1.93
C THR A 108 -4.12 -3.30 3.07
N ALA A 109 -3.37 -2.51 3.84
CA ALA A 109 -2.44 -3.04 4.85
C ALA A 109 -3.03 -3.10 6.28
N GLU A 110 -4.25 -2.60 6.49
CA GLU A 110 -5.00 -2.67 7.76
C GLU A 110 -6.49 -2.38 7.51
N GLU A 111 -7.37 -2.96 8.32
CA GLU A 111 -8.85 -2.81 8.20
C GLU A 111 -9.32 -1.35 8.13
N ARG A 112 -8.74 -0.44 8.91
CA ARG A 112 -9.10 0.98 8.82
C ARG A 112 -8.79 1.58 7.45
N VAL A 113 -7.69 1.18 6.81
CA VAL A 113 -7.35 1.64 5.45
C VAL A 113 -8.29 1.01 4.44
N TYR A 114 -8.68 -0.25 4.64
CA TYR A 114 -9.69 -0.93 3.85
C TYR A 114 -11.02 -0.17 3.82
N ASP A 115 -11.55 0.18 5.00
CA ASP A 115 -12.79 0.95 5.12
C ASP A 115 -12.71 2.29 4.40
N GLN A 116 -11.59 3.00 4.54
CA GLN A 116 -11.38 4.30 3.88
C GLN A 116 -11.30 4.19 2.36
N VAL A 117 -10.72 3.10 1.84
CA VAL A 117 -10.68 2.82 0.40
C VAL A 117 -12.07 2.52 -0.12
N LEU A 118 -12.85 1.70 0.60
CA LEU A 118 -14.23 1.37 0.22
C LEU A 118 -15.14 2.60 0.26
N GLU A 119 -15.05 3.41 1.30
CA GLU A 119 -15.82 4.66 1.44
C GLU A 119 -15.52 5.62 0.28
N GLU A 120 -14.22 5.83 0.00
CA GLU A 120 -13.78 6.68 -1.10
C GLU A 120 -14.31 6.20 -2.45
N LEU A 121 -14.12 4.91 -2.76
CA LEU A 121 -14.59 4.35 -4.03
C LEU A 121 -16.11 4.43 -4.14
N THR A 122 -16.86 4.08 -3.09
CA THR A 122 -18.33 4.13 -3.09
C THR A 122 -18.88 5.55 -3.22
N SER A 123 -18.15 6.55 -2.75
CA SER A 123 -18.55 7.97 -2.85
C SER A 123 -18.47 8.54 -4.26
N ARG A 124 -17.70 7.90 -5.15
CA ARG A 124 -17.52 8.33 -6.53
C ARG A 124 -18.73 7.91 -7.37
N SER A 125 -19.04 8.69 -8.40
CA SER A 125 -20.15 8.37 -9.32
C SER A 125 -19.71 7.35 -10.37
N PRO A 126 -20.49 6.29 -10.65
CA PRO A 126 -20.08 5.22 -11.54
C PRO A 126 -19.75 5.72 -12.95
N LYS A 127 -18.54 5.43 -13.45
CA LYS A 127 -18.14 5.75 -14.83
C LYS A 127 -17.96 4.52 -15.71
N ASP A 128 -17.66 3.36 -15.13
CA ASP A 128 -17.30 2.16 -15.89
C ASP A 128 -17.92 0.89 -15.27
N ILE A 129 -18.02 -0.15 -16.08
CA ILE A 129 -18.55 -1.47 -15.70
C ILE A 129 -17.47 -2.44 -15.25
N ASN A 130 -16.19 -2.05 -15.37
CA ASN A 130 -15.07 -2.87 -14.96
C ASN A 130 -15.06 -3.06 -13.43
N THR A 131 -14.73 -4.26 -12.95
CA THR A 131 -14.63 -4.59 -11.53
C THR A 131 -13.26 -4.24 -10.96
N VAL A 132 -13.22 -3.88 -9.68
CA VAL A 132 -12.00 -3.77 -8.89
C VAL A 132 -12.16 -4.61 -7.62
N HIS A 133 -11.18 -5.47 -7.33
CA HIS A 133 -11.13 -6.22 -6.10
C HIS A 133 -10.33 -5.46 -5.04
N ILE A 134 -10.91 -5.29 -3.85
CA ILE A 134 -10.25 -4.70 -2.69
C ILE A 134 -9.99 -5.82 -1.70
N ILE A 135 -8.73 -6.03 -1.36
CA ILE A 135 -8.27 -7.13 -0.49
C ILE A 135 -7.49 -6.54 0.69
N ASN A 136 -7.93 -6.81 1.91
CA ASN A 136 -7.17 -6.44 3.11
C ASN A 136 -6.27 -7.59 3.57
N ILE A 137 -5.01 -7.27 3.80
CA ILE A 137 -4.05 -8.14 4.49
C ILE A 137 -3.48 -7.32 5.65
N ASP A 138 -3.79 -7.71 6.88
CA ASP A 138 -3.30 -6.99 8.04
C ASP A 138 -1.78 -7.14 8.18
N VAL A 139 -1.09 -6.01 8.14
CA VAL A 139 0.36 -5.91 8.26
C VAL A 139 0.68 -4.88 9.35
N GLN A 140 1.41 -5.31 10.38
CA GLN A 140 1.82 -4.40 11.45
C GLN A 140 2.79 -3.33 10.93
N ASP A 141 2.70 -2.12 11.48
CA ASP A 141 3.48 -0.98 10.99
C ASP A 141 4.90 -0.93 11.58
N ASN A 142 5.69 -1.94 11.24
CA ASN A 142 7.13 -2.00 11.50
C ASN A 142 7.86 -2.55 10.26
N HIS A 143 9.19 -2.50 10.24
CA HIS A 143 9.98 -2.86 9.04
C HIS A 143 9.95 -4.36 8.72
N GLU A 144 9.94 -5.21 9.74
CA GLU A 144 9.95 -6.68 9.58
C GLU A 144 8.61 -7.17 9.03
N GLU A 145 7.51 -6.76 9.67
CA GLU A 145 6.17 -7.10 9.21
C GLU A 145 5.84 -6.48 7.86
N ALA A 146 6.32 -5.26 7.54
CA ALA A 146 6.17 -4.69 6.20
C ALA A 146 6.84 -5.55 5.13
N THR A 147 7.97 -6.17 5.44
CA THR A 147 8.68 -7.07 4.52
C THR A 147 7.89 -8.37 4.33
N ILE A 148 7.44 -9.00 5.41
CA ILE A 148 6.60 -10.21 5.36
C ILE A 148 5.30 -9.94 4.59
N GLY A 149 4.63 -8.82 4.89
CA GLY A 149 3.44 -8.37 4.20
C GLY A 149 3.66 -8.12 2.70
N ALA A 150 4.81 -7.57 2.32
CA ALA A 150 5.17 -7.38 0.90
C ALA A 150 5.30 -8.72 0.16
N PHE A 151 5.86 -9.75 0.80
CA PHE A 151 5.90 -11.10 0.23
C PHE A 151 4.50 -11.69 0.07
N LEU A 152 3.66 -11.61 1.10
CA LEU A 152 2.28 -12.10 1.07
C LEU A 152 1.44 -11.41 -0.02
N ILE A 153 1.50 -10.07 -0.10
CA ILE A 153 0.82 -9.29 -1.14
C ILE A 153 1.31 -9.72 -2.54
N CYS A 154 2.61 -9.91 -2.70
CA CYS A 154 3.17 -10.33 -3.98
C CYS A 154 2.76 -11.75 -4.37
N GLU A 155 2.69 -12.68 -3.41
CA GLU A 155 2.23 -14.04 -3.64
C GLU A 155 0.76 -14.04 -4.09
N MET A 156 -0.12 -13.32 -3.36
CA MET A 156 -1.52 -13.17 -3.77
C MET A 156 -1.66 -12.55 -5.15
N ALA A 157 -0.94 -11.45 -5.43
CA ALA A 157 -0.96 -10.82 -6.75
C ALA A 157 -0.48 -11.76 -7.86
N THR A 158 0.46 -12.67 -7.56
CA THR A 158 0.95 -13.68 -8.52
C THR A 158 -0.12 -14.74 -8.76
N MET A 159 -0.75 -15.27 -7.70
CA MET A 159 -1.85 -16.22 -7.82
C MET A 159 -3.00 -15.65 -8.68
N MET A 160 -3.38 -14.38 -8.45
CA MET A 160 -4.41 -13.69 -9.21
C MET A 160 -4.01 -13.46 -10.68
N ALA A 161 -2.75 -13.13 -10.96
CA ALA A 161 -2.27 -12.89 -12.32
C ALA A 161 -2.08 -14.17 -13.16
N GLU A 162 -2.04 -15.33 -12.51
CA GLU A 162 -1.98 -16.65 -13.14
C GLU A 162 -3.37 -17.25 -13.42
N SER A 163 -4.44 -16.68 -12.86
CA SER A 163 -5.82 -17.06 -13.19
C SER A 163 -6.21 -16.56 -14.59
N ASP A 164 -6.87 -17.44 -15.34
CA ASP A 164 -7.45 -17.14 -16.65
C ASP A 164 -8.79 -16.38 -16.53
N ASP A 165 -9.50 -16.55 -15.40
CA ASP A 165 -10.82 -15.96 -15.13
C ASP A 165 -10.92 -15.52 -13.65
N LEU A 166 -10.27 -14.40 -13.35
CA LEU A 166 -10.11 -13.90 -11.98
C LEU A 166 -11.44 -13.70 -11.26
N ASP A 167 -12.47 -13.17 -11.93
CA ASP A 167 -13.76 -12.88 -11.31
C ASP A 167 -14.47 -14.16 -10.83
N ASN A 168 -14.25 -15.30 -11.51
CA ASN A 168 -14.82 -16.59 -11.12
C ASN A 168 -13.94 -17.35 -10.12
N ASP A 169 -12.62 -17.21 -10.21
CA ASP A 169 -11.66 -17.96 -9.38
C ASP A 169 -11.35 -17.29 -8.04
N ILE A 170 -11.71 -16.00 -7.86
CA ILE A 170 -11.24 -15.18 -6.73
C ILE A 170 -11.56 -15.79 -5.36
N ASP A 171 -12.74 -16.37 -5.17
CA ASP A 171 -13.16 -16.94 -3.89
C ASP A 171 -12.29 -18.16 -3.50
N GLU A 172 -11.97 -19.03 -4.48
CA GLU A 172 -11.10 -20.19 -4.26
C GLU A 172 -9.66 -19.76 -4.00
N LEU A 173 -9.16 -18.78 -4.76
CA LEU A 173 -7.82 -18.22 -4.57
C LEU A 173 -7.66 -17.58 -3.19
N LEU A 174 -8.66 -16.82 -2.74
CA LEU A 174 -8.66 -16.19 -1.41
C LEU A 174 -8.67 -17.24 -0.30
N GLN A 175 -9.46 -18.30 -0.45
CA GLN A 175 -9.52 -19.39 0.53
C GLN A 175 -8.19 -20.16 0.62
N GLU A 176 -7.56 -20.48 -0.52
CA GLU A 176 -6.24 -21.11 -0.54
C GLU A 176 -5.18 -20.20 0.08
N PHE A 177 -5.23 -18.90 -0.27
CA PHE A 177 -4.30 -17.92 0.25
C PHE A 177 -4.45 -17.68 1.75
N GLU A 178 -5.67 -17.60 2.28
CA GLU A 178 -5.93 -17.45 3.72
C GLU A 178 -5.31 -18.60 4.52
N PHE A 179 -5.40 -19.83 4.02
CA PHE A 179 -4.74 -20.99 4.62
C PHE A 179 -3.21 -20.88 4.60
N LYS A 180 -2.61 -20.39 3.51
CA LYS A 180 -1.16 -20.20 3.42
C LYS A 180 -0.67 -19.04 4.28
N ALA A 181 -1.36 -17.91 4.23
CA ALA A 181 -1.00 -16.68 4.92
C ALA A 181 -1.17 -16.78 6.44
N GLN A 182 -2.05 -17.68 6.92
CA GLN A 182 -2.40 -17.83 8.34
C GLN A 182 -2.88 -16.49 8.94
N ARG A 183 -3.60 -15.70 8.13
CA ARG A 183 -4.12 -14.38 8.47
C ARG A 183 -5.52 -14.22 7.87
N PRO A 184 -6.46 -13.59 8.58
CA PRO A 184 -7.77 -13.30 8.01
C PRO A 184 -7.63 -12.35 6.81
N ILE A 185 -8.39 -12.62 5.76
CA ILE A 185 -8.41 -11.81 4.54
C ILE A 185 -9.80 -11.20 4.40
N LEU A 186 -9.88 -9.88 4.29
CA LEU A 186 -11.13 -9.21 3.92
C LEU A 186 -11.13 -9.00 2.42
N HIS A 187 -12.28 -9.21 1.80
CA HIS A 187 -12.47 -8.99 0.37
C HIS A 187 -13.81 -8.30 0.10
N SER A 188 -13.78 -7.40 -0.87
CA SER A 188 -14.96 -6.85 -1.51
C SER A 188 -14.61 -6.53 -2.94
N PHE A 189 -15.62 -6.52 -3.81
CA PHE A 189 -15.47 -6.01 -5.17
C PHE A 189 -16.42 -4.84 -5.37
N LEU A 190 -15.99 -3.87 -6.18
CA LEU A 190 -16.79 -2.73 -6.59
C LEU A 190 -16.70 -2.59 -8.11
N PHE A 191 -17.68 -1.92 -8.71
CA PHE A 191 -17.54 -1.44 -10.08
C PHE A 191 -16.73 -0.15 -10.06
N HIS A 192 -15.88 0.06 -11.06
CA HIS A 192 -15.10 1.27 -11.22
C HIS A 192 -15.99 2.51 -11.24
N GLN A 193 -15.80 3.34 -10.23
CA GLN A 193 -16.51 4.60 -10.03
C GLN A 193 -15.74 5.78 -10.62
#